data_AF-A0A7C5VM49-F1
#
_entry.id   AF-A0A7C5VM49-F1
#
_cell.length_a   1.000
_cell.length_b   1.000
_cell.length_c   1.000
_cell.angle_alpha   90.00
_cell.angle_beta   90.00
_cell.angle_gamma   90.00
#
_symmetry.space_group_name_H-M   'P 1'
#
loop_
_entity.id
_entity.type
_entity.pdbx_description
1 polymer ?
#
loop_
_entity_poly.entity_id
_entity_poly.type
_entity_poly.pdbx_seq_one_letter_code
_entity_poly.pdbx_strand_id
1 'polypeptide(L)' 'MALDNHGDVAAAISTGVFPLKSPGRIGDSPLIGCGTYADSQSGACSATGIGEIAIRLVLAKTVCNYMAWQNSPRSR' A
#
# COMPACT_ATOMS: atom_id res chain seq x y z
N MET A 1 4.18 4.54 -7.73
CA MET A 1 3.70 5.68 -6.92
C MET A 1 4.33 6.95 -7.46
N ALA A 2 3.68 8.10 -7.29
CA ALA A 2 4.14 9.40 -7.74
C ALA A 2 3.75 10.49 -6.71
N LEU A 3 4.48 11.60 -6.72
CA LEU A 3 4.22 12.82 -5.97
C LEU A 3 4.21 13.96 -6.98
N ASP A 4 3.16 14.78 -6.97
CA ASP A 4 3.08 15.95 -7.84
C ASP A 4 3.64 17.22 -7.17
N ASN A 5 3.64 18.33 -7.92
CA ASN A 5 4.17 19.60 -7.45
C ASN A 5 3.24 20.34 -6.45
N HIS A 6 2.00 19.87 -6.28
CA HIS A 6 1.05 20.38 -5.28
C HIS A 6 1.20 19.66 -3.94
N GLY A 7 2.03 18.61 -3.88
CA GLY A 7 2.21 17.79 -2.69
C GLY A 7 1.26 16.59 -2.63
N ASP A 8 0.49 16.33 -3.68
CA ASP A 8 -0.43 15.22 -3.74
C ASP A 8 0.26 13.93 -4.20
N VAL A 9 -0.13 12.81 -3.58
CA VAL A 9 0.46 11.50 -3.85
C VAL A 9 -0.52 10.55 -4.51
N ALA A 10 -0.01 9.75 -5.43
CA ALA A 10 -0.78 8.70 -6.10
C ALA A 10 -0.03 7.36 -6.05
N ALA A 11 -0.77 6.27 -5.89
CA ALA A 11 -0.25 4.91 -5.93
C ALA A 11 -1.08 4.06 -6.89
N ALA A 12 -0.40 3.17 -7.62
CA ALA A 12 -1.00 2.23 -8.53
C ALA A 12 -0.22 0.91 -8.44
N ILE A 13 -0.95 -0.20 -8.54
CA ILE A 13 -0.39 -1.54 -8.52
C ILE A 13 -1.10 -2.39 -9.55
N SER A 14 -0.35 -3.24 -10.24
CA SER A 14 -0.88 -4.24 -11.15
C SER A 14 -0.04 -5.50 -11.01
N THR A 15 -0.69 -6.65 -10.82
CA THR A 15 -0.02 -7.95 -10.71
C THR A 15 -0.83 -9.02 -11.43
N GLY A 16 -0.11 -9.96 -12.06
CA GLY A 16 -0.73 -11.18 -12.63
C GLY A 16 -1.13 -12.22 -11.56
N VAL A 17 -0.83 -11.94 -10.28
CA VAL A 17 -0.92 -12.88 -9.14
C VAL A 17 0.01 -14.10 -9.35
N PHE A 18 0.13 -14.98 -8.37
CA PHE A 18 0.94 -16.21 -8.47
C PHE A 18 0.44 -17.17 -9.55
N PRO A 19 1.34 -17.85 -10.29
CA PRO A 19 0.98 -18.91 -11.23
C PRO A 19 0.26 -20.06 -10.51
N LEU A 20 -0.63 -20.76 -11.23
CA LEU A 20 -1.48 -21.86 -10.70
C LEU A 20 -2.42 -21.46 -9.56
N LYS A 21 -2.73 -20.16 -9.41
CA LYS A 21 -3.77 -19.73 -8.48
C LYS A 21 -5.11 -20.39 -8.81
N SER A 22 -5.88 -20.72 -7.79
CA SER A 22 -7.25 -21.18 -7.96
C SER A 22 -8.06 -20.16 -8.77
N PRO A 23 -8.96 -20.60 -9.68
CA PRO A 23 -9.89 -19.71 -10.34
C PRO A 23 -10.64 -18.84 -9.33
N GLY A 24 -10.80 -17.55 -9.62
CA GLY A 24 -11.43 -16.59 -8.71
C GLY A 24 -10.55 -16.10 -7.55
N ARG A 25 -9.32 -16.61 -7.37
CA ARG A 25 -8.40 -16.10 -6.34
C ARG A 25 -7.98 -14.66 -6.65
N ILE A 26 -8.21 -13.78 -5.67
CA ILE A 26 -7.84 -12.36 -5.66
C ILE A 26 -6.62 -12.17 -4.75
N GLY A 27 -5.66 -11.36 -5.19
CA GLY A 27 -4.47 -10.98 -4.41
C GLY A 27 -4.67 -9.69 -3.61
N ASP A 28 -3.59 -9.17 -3.05
CA ASP A 28 -3.57 -7.90 -2.32
C ASP A 28 -3.65 -6.66 -3.21
N SER A 29 -3.23 -6.78 -4.47
CA SER A 29 -3.13 -5.65 -5.40
C SER A 29 -4.43 -4.84 -5.60
N PRO A 30 -5.62 -5.44 -5.82
CA PRO A 30 -6.85 -4.65 -5.94
C PRO A 30 -7.43 -4.20 -4.58
N LEU A 31 -6.80 -4.54 -3.46
CA LEU A 31 -7.30 -4.24 -2.12
C LEU A 31 -6.59 -3.01 -1.56
N ILE A 32 -7.36 -1.92 -1.42
CA ILE A 32 -6.88 -0.65 -0.85
C ILE A 32 -6.40 -0.87 0.58
N GLY A 33 -5.22 -0.34 0.89
CA GLY A 33 -4.55 -0.52 2.17
C GLY A 33 -3.70 -1.79 2.27
N CYS A 34 -3.93 -2.79 1.42
CA CYS A 34 -3.14 -4.03 1.43
C CYS A 34 -1.95 -3.92 0.48
N GLY A 35 -2.21 -4.02 -0.83
CA GLY A 35 -1.19 -3.95 -1.87
C GLY A 35 -0.87 -2.52 -2.30
N THR A 36 -1.80 -1.58 -2.13
CA THR A 36 -1.57 -0.18 -2.48
C THR A 36 -2.34 0.76 -1.56
N TYR A 37 -1.73 1.89 -1.22
CA TYR A 37 -2.36 2.95 -0.44
C TYR A 37 -1.72 4.30 -0.78
N ALA A 38 -2.51 5.37 -0.79
CA ALA A 38 -2.05 6.74 -1.01
C ALA A 38 -2.89 7.70 -0.16
N ASP A 39 -2.22 8.62 0.51
CA ASP A 39 -2.81 9.69 1.30
C ASP A 39 -1.84 10.87 1.33
N SER A 40 -2.22 12.04 0.82
CA SER A 40 -1.34 13.22 0.74
C SER A 40 -0.86 13.71 2.12
N GLN A 41 -1.56 13.36 3.21
CA GLN A 41 -1.12 13.72 4.57
C GLN A 41 -0.06 12.77 5.13
N SER A 42 -0.06 11.51 4.69
CA SER A 42 0.77 10.44 5.27
C SER A 42 1.89 9.98 4.33
N GLY A 43 1.57 9.84 3.05
CA GLY A 43 2.41 9.27 2.00
C GLY A 43 1.70 8.18 1.18
N ALA A 44 2.43 7.62 0.22
CA ALA A 44 1.97 6.52 -0.63
C ALA A 44 2.83 5.26 -0.43
N CYS A 45 2.24 4.10 -0.61
CA CYS A 45 2.90 2.80 -0.53
C CYS A 45 2.32 1.84 -1.58
N SER A 46 3.16 1.00 -2.18
CA SER A 46 2.73 -0.13 -2.99
C SER A 46 3.62 -1.34 -2.69
N ALA A 47 3.01 -2.44 -2.30
CA ALA A 47 3.69 -3.65 -1.86
C ALA A 47 3.69 -4.71 -2.96
N THR A 48 4.73 -5.54 -3.00
CA THR A 48 4.83 -6.70 -3.88
C THR A 48 5.26 -7.90 -3.06
N GLY A 49 4.86 -9.11 -3.45
CA GLY A 49 5.28 -10.35 -2.79
C GLY A 49 4.10 -11.28 -2.52
N ILE A 50 4.06 -11.85 -1.31
CA ILE A 50 3.00 -12.79 -0.91
C ILE A 50 1.75 -12.00 -0.50
N GLY A 51 0.77 -11.95 -1.39
CA GLY A 51 -0.45 -11.16 -1.19
C GLY A 51 -1.23 -11.51 0.08
N GLU A 52 -1.23 -12.76 0.52
CA GLU A 52 -1.85 -13.19 1.79
C GLU A 52 -1.33 -12.40 2.99
N ILE A 53 -0.01 -12.14 3.02
CA ILE A 53 0.64 -11.42 4.11
C ILE A 53 0.26 -9.94 4.03
N ALA A 54 0.32 -9.36 2.84
CA ALA A 54 -0.07 -7.96 2.61
C ALA A 54 -1.54 -7.70 2.99
N ILE A 55 -2.44 -8.66 2.71
CA ILE A 55 -3.86 -8.60 3.13
C ILE A 55 -3.99 -8.66 4.65
N ARG A 56 -3.38 -9.67 5.29
CA ARG A 56 -3.51 -9.88 6.74
C ARG A 56 -2.97 -8.72 7.57
N LEU A 57 -1.93 -8.05 7.08
CA LEU A 57 -1.29 -6.94 7.80
C LEU A 57 -1.81 -5.56 7.37
N VAL A 58 -2.68 -5.49 6.36
CA VAL A 58 -3.08 -4.23 5.72
C VAL A 58 -1.83 -3.39 5.42
N LEU A 59 -0.85 -4.05 4.78
CA LEU A 59 0.56 -3.66 4.84
C LEU A 59 0.80 -2.22 4.34
N ALA A 60 0.26 -1.87 3.17
CA ALA A 60 0.45 -0.54 2.59
C ALA A 60 -0.11 0.57 3.51
N LYS A 61 -1.26 0.37 4.14
CA LYS A 61 -1.83 1.32 5.10
C LYS A 61 -0.99 1.40 6.37
N THR A 62 -0.57 0.25 6.90
CA THR A 62 0.25 0.17 8.11
C THR A 62 1.55 0.96 7.91
N VAL A 63 2.22 0.81 6.77
CA VAL A 63 3.42 1.59 6.43
C VAL A 63 3.11 3.10 6.40
N CYS A 64 2.04 3.53 5.73
CA CYS A 64 1.67 4.95 5.71
C CYS A 64 1.34 5.50 7.10
N ASN A 65 0.69 4.71 7.97
CA ASN A 65 0.44 5.11 9.35
C ASN A 65 1.74 5.28 10.15
N TYR A 66 2.74 4.41 9.93
CA TYR A 66 4.07 4.57 10.53
C TYR A 66 4.79 5.82 10.02
N MET A 67 4.70 6.13 8.73
CA MET A 67 5.25 7.38 8.17
C MET A 67 4.61 8.62 8.79
N ALA A 68 3.27 8.63 8.92
CA ALA A 68 2.55 9.70 9.60
C ALA A 68 2.96 9.83 11.08
N TRP A 69 3.13 8.72 11.78
CA TRP A 69 3.57 8.71 13.18
C TRP A 69 5.00 9.26 13.34
N GLN A 70 5.93 8.88 12.47
CA GLN A 70 7.29 9.44 12.49
C GLN A 70 7.31 10.94 12.24
N ASN A 71 6.42 11.45 11.38
CA ASN A 71 6.29 12.88 11.11
C ASN A 71 5.54 13.67 12.21
N SER A 72 4.99 13.00 13.22
CA SER A 72 4.24 13.66 14.28
C SER A 72 5.16 14.35 15.31
N PRO A 73 4.77 15.51 15.90
CA PRO A 73 5.62 16.26 16.82
C PRO A 73 6.04 15.52 18.09
N ARG A 74 5.34 14.42 18.43
CA ARG A 74 5.59 13.61 19.64
C ARG A 74 6.72 12.58 19.46
N SER A 75 7.18 12.34 18.23
CA SER A 75 8.26 11.39 17.95
C SER A 75 9.66 12.00 18.06
N ARG A 76 9.77 13.32 18.26
CA ARG A 76 11.03 14.08 18.41
C ARG A 76 11.35 14.40 19.87
#